data_AF-A0A158F7T7-F1
#
_entry.id   AF-A0A158F7T7-F1
#
_cell.length_a   1.000
_cell.length_b   1.000
_cell.length_c   1.000
_cell.angle_alpha   90.00
_cell.angle_beta   90.00
_cell.angle_gamma   90.00
#
_symmetry.space_group_name_H-M   'P 1'
#
loop_
_entity.id
_entity.type
_entity.pdbx_description
1 polymer ?
#
loop_
_entity_poly.entity_id
_entity_poly.type
_entity_poly.pdbx_seq_one_letter_code
_entity_poly.pdbx_strand_id
1 'polypeptide(L)'
;MEGVYIYFVMNISDVPGYTKENRPYMLDAHLLFADENHLWHDVLFDRYVKDDGIPEIATVFFANADHDAKDKEIVILVHTTLNHYDYGGEYYDGYIYKLTGNAKKGAVFAGLQSDASAPFVDQCECGFRDGHSTHAQYKDAVSIRKALAKIYPVTPKLK
;
A
#
# COMPACT_ATOMS: atom_id res chain seq x y z
N MET A 1 -12.68 4.26 -21.94
CA MET A 1 -11.55 4.38 -21.01
C MET A 1 -10.82 3.05 -21.06
N GLU A 2 -9.71 2.98 -21.80
CA GLU A 2 -8.88 1.76 -21.86
C GLU A 2 -7.80 1.85 -20.78
N GLY A 3 -7.73 0.88 -19.88
CA GLY A 3 -6.74 0.85 -18.82
C GLY A 3 -7.11 -0.04 -17.64
N VAL A 4 -6.13 -0.22 -16.76
CA VAL A 4 -6.31 -0.78 -15.41
C VAL A 4 -6.28 0.40 -14.45
N TYR A 5 -7.30 0.52 -13.62
CA TYR A 5 -7.43 1.54 -12.60
C TYR A 5 -7.31 0.90 -11.23
N ILE A 6 -6.67 1.60 -10.29
CA ILE A 6 -6.70 1.24 -8.88
C ILE A 6 -7.53 2.29 -8.16
N TYR A 7 -8.46 1.83 -7.33
CA TYR A 7 -9.22 2.68 -6.44
C TYR A 7 -9.33 2.03 -5.05
N PHE A 8 -9.70 2.85 -4.07
CA PHE A 8 -9.73 2.45 -2.68
C PHE A 8 -11.10 2.73 -2.08
N VAL A 9 -11.61 1.80 -1.30
CA VAL A 9 -12.91 1.89 -0.64
C VAL A 9 -12.70 1.81 0.86
N MET A 10 -13.02 2.90 1.54
CA MET A 10 -13.01 2.94 3.00
C MET A 10 -14.31 2.33 3.52
N ASN A 11 -14.20 1.32 4.38
CA ASN A 11 -15.33 0.84 5.17
C ASN A 11 -15.30 1.54 6.54
N ILE A 12 -15.86 2.74 6.59
CA ILE A 12 -16.02 3.50 7.83
C ILE A 12 -17.38 3.23 8.47
N SER A 13 -17.38 3.19 9.79
CA SER A 13 -18.56 3.25 10.64
C SER A 13 -18.56 4.54 11.42
N ASP A 14 -19.76 5.02 11.74
CA ASP A 14 -20.03 6.26 12.49
C ASP A 14 -19.49 6.27 13.95
N VAL A 15 -18.83 5.19 14.40
CA VAL A 15 -18.33 5.03 15.79
C VAL A 15 -16.80 5.00 15.78
N PRO A 16 -16.09 5.90 16.50
CA PRO A 16 -14.62 5.91 16.55
C PRO A 16 -14.04 4.58 17.03
N GLY A 17 -13.04 4.09 16.31
CA GLY A 17 -12.23 2.91 16.66
C GLY A 17 -12.77 1.57 16.16
N TYR A 18 -14.08 1.44 15.90
CA TYR A 18 -14.69 0.18 15.48
C TYR A 18 -15.96 0.38 14.67
N THR A 19 -16.29 -0.60 13.82
CA THR A 19 -17.60 -0.65 13.18
C THR A 19 -18.74 -0.84 14.20
N LYS A 20 -19.98 -0.51 13.82
CA LYS A 20 -21.19 -0.82 14.65
C LYS A 20 -21.26 -2.28 15.10
N GLU A 21 -20.49 -3.17 14.46
CA GLU A 21 -20.33 -4.60 14.76
C GLU A 21 -18.98 -4.95 15.41
N ASN A 22 -18.25 -3.99 15.98
CA ASN A 22 -16.95 -4.17 16.61
C ASN A 22 -15.83 -4.70 15.67
N ARG A 23 -15.91 -4.43 14.37
CA ARG A 23 -14.85 -4.77 13.39
C ARG A 23 -13.87 -3.60 13.24
N PRO A 24 -12.56 -3.83 13.04
CA PRO A 24 -11.60 -2.75 12.77
C PRO A 24 -11.96 -2.02 11.46
N TYR A 25 -11.52 -0.77 11.32
CA TYR A 25 -11.64 -0.04 10.06
C TYR A 25 -10.79 -0.70 8.99
N MET A 26 -11.32 -0.72 7.76
CA MET A 26 -10.68 -1.37 6.63
C MET A 26 -10.64 -0.43 5.43
N LEU A 27 -9.55 -0.53 4.67
CA LEU A 27 -9.36 0.15 3.40
C LEU A 27 -9.11 -0.91 2.33
N ASP A 28 -10.12 -1.15 1.50
CA ASP A 28 -10.08 -2.15 0.45
C ASP A 28 -9.45 -1.54 -0.81
N ALA A 29 -8.50 -2.28 -1.42
CA ALA A 29 -7.83 -1.89 -2.65
C ALA A 29 -8.36 -2.73 -3.82
N HIS A 30 -8.87 -2.05 -4.84
CA HIS A 30 -9.54 -2.67 -5.98
C HIS A 30 -8.85 -2.36 -7.30
N LEU A 31 -8.85 -3.34 -8.19
CA LEU A 31 -8.54 -3.18 -9.61
C LEU A 31 -9.85 -3.06 -10.40
N LEU A 32 -9.95 -2.04 -11.24
CA LEU A 32 -11.03 -1.86 -12.21
C LEU A 32 -10.46 -1.88 -13.62
N PHE A 33 -10.95 -2.75 -14.48
CA PHE A 33 -10.54 -2.81 -15.89
C PHE A 33 -11.66 -3.33 -16.79
N ALA A 34 -11.62 -2.96 -18.06
CA ALA A 34 -12.55 -3.47 -19.08
C ALA A 34 -11.84 -4.48 -19.98
N ASP A 35 -12.54 -5.56 -20.33
CA ASP A 35 -12.04 -6.55 -21.30
C ASP A 35 -12.39 -6.17 -22.76
N GLU A 36 -12.00 -7.03 -23.70
CA GLU A 36 -12.28 -6.81 -25.14
C GLU A 36 -13.77 -6.77 -25.48
N ASN A 37 -14.63 -7.35 -24.64
CA ASN A 37 -16.09 -7.30 -24.78
C ASN A 37 -16.70 -6.08 -24.07
N HIS A 38 -15.87 -5.17 -23.56
CA HIS A 38 -16.26 -4.00 -22.76
C HIS A 38 -16.99 -4.37 -21.46
N LEU A 39 -16.78 -5.59 -20.95
CA LEU A 39 -17.25 -5.98 -19.63
C LEU A 39 -16.29 -5.42 -18.58
N TRP A 40 -16.84 -4.74 -17.58
CA TRP A 40 -16.07 -4.23 -16.44
C TRP A 40 -15.84 -5.33 -15.40
N HIS A 41 -14.59 -5.44 -14.97
CA HIS A 41 -14.15 -6.32 -13.90
C HIS A 41 -13.71 -5.47 -12.72
N ASP A 42 -14.28 -5.75 -11.55
CA ASP A 42 -13.91 -5.18 -10.25
C ASP A 42 -13.33 -6.32 -9.39
N VAL A 43 -12.06 -6.21 -9.05
CA VAL A 43 -11.31 -7.24 -8.33
C VAL A 43 -10.66 -6.63 -7.10
N LEU A 44 -11.10 -7.06 -5.91
CA LEU A 44 -10.39 -6.82 -4.66
C LEU A 44 -9.03 -7.54 -4.72
N PHE A 45 -7.93 -6.81 -4.51
CA PHE A 45 -6.60 -7.40 -4.51
C PHE A 45 -5.87 -7.28 -3.17
N ASP A 46 -6.25 -6.32 -2.32
CA ASP A 46 -5.73 -6.22 -0.96
C ASP A 46 -6.70 -5.50 -0.02
N ARG A 47 -6.47 -5.65 1.28
CA ARG A 47 -7.23 -5.02 2.37
C ARG A 47 -6.27 -4.57 3.45
N TYR A 48 -6.20 -3.26 3.67
CA TYR A 48 -5.40 -2.67 4.74
C TYR A 48 -6.23 -2.51 6.00
N VAL A 49 -5.70 -3.02 7.11
CA VAL A 49 -6.34 -3.00 8.43
C VAL A 49 -5.28 -2.68 9.46
N LYS A 50 -5.62 -1.80 10.40
CA LYS A 50 -4.79 -1.53 11.56
C LYS A 50 -5.68 -1.37 12.77
N ASP A 51 -5.29 -2.02 13.86
CA ASP A 51 -5.96 -1.83 15.14
C ASP A 51 -5.75 -0.38 15.61
N ASP A 52 -6.74 0.17 16.30
CA ASP A 52 -6.69 1.51 16.93
C ASP A 52 -6.58 2.72 16.00
N GLY A 53 -6.86 2.56 14.70
CA GLY A 53 -6.87 3.68 13.76
C GLY A 53 -7.64 3.43 12.47
N ILE A 54 -7.80 4.49 11.67
CA ILE A 54 -8.42 4.45 10.35
C ILE A 54 -7.30 4.44 9.31
N PRO A 55 -7.14 3.37 8.50
CA PRO A 55 -6.15 3.35 7.44
C PRO A 55 -6.55 4.28 6.29
N GLU A 56 -5.59 5.07 5.80
CA GLU A 56 -5.73 6.04 4.73
C GLU A 56 -4.58 5.91 3.71
N ILE A 57 -4.84 6.20 2.43
CA ILE A 57 -3.77 6.20 1.41
C ILE A 57 -2.95 7.48 1.53
N ALA A 58 -1.68 7.34 1.92
CA ALA A 58 -0.74 8.46 1.92
C ALA A 58 -0.28 8.79 0.50
N THR A 59 0.11 7.76 -0.26
CA THR A 59 0.57 7.93 -1.64
C THR A 59 0.54 6.62 -2.41
N VAL A 60 0.38 6.73 -3.74
CA VAL A 60 0.50 5.62 -4.69
C VAL A 60 1.47 6.04 -5.79
N PHE A 61 2.45 5.21 -6.10
CA PHE A 61 3.43 5.53 -7.12
C PHE A 61 4.11 4.31 -7.72
N PHE A 62 4.69 4.47 -8.91
CA PHE A 62 5.49 3.43 -9.55
C PHE A 62 6.97 3.54 -9.19
N ALA A 63 7.61 2.43 -8.84
CA ALA A 63 9.05 2.33 -8.58
C ALA A 63 9.61 1.00 -9.07
N ASN A 64 10.92 0.95 -9.34
CA ASN A 64 11.60 -0.33 -9.52
C ASN A 64 11.77 -0.97 -8.14
N ALA A 65 11.21 -2.15 -7.95
CA ALA A 65 11.35 -2.93 -6.72
C ALA A 65 11.83 -4.36 -6.99
N ASP A 66 12.36 -4.62 -8.18
CA ASP A 66 13.04 -5.85 -8.54
C ASP A 66 14.33 -5.59 -9.37
N HIS A 67 14.96 -6.64 -9.88
CA HIS A 67 16.18 -6.52 -10.68
C HIS A 67 15.92 -6.20 -12.16
N ASP A 68 14.66 -6.13 -12.61
CA ASP A 68 14.28 -5.76 -13.96
C ASP A 68 13.76 -4.31 -14.02
N ALA A 69 14.67 -3.40 -14.37
CA ALA A 69 14.36 -1.98 -14.50
C ALA A 69 13.28 -1.62 -15.54
N LYS A 70 12.79 -2.57 -16.34
CA LYS A 70 11.67 -2.37 -17.28
C LYS A 70 10.31 -2.53 -16.62
N ASP A 71 10.22 -3.36 -15.60
CA ASP A 71 9.01 -3.53 -14.82
C ASP A 71 9.03 -2.48 -13.70
N LYS A 72 7.93 -1.75 -13.55
CA LYS A 72 7.74 -0.88 -12.39
C LYS A 72 6.59 -1.43 -11.59
N GLU A 73 6.89 -1.77 -10.35
CA GLU A 73 5.92 -2.16 -9.35
C GLU A 73 5.15 -0.94 -8.86
N ILE A 74 3.93 -1.21 -8.40
CA ILE A 74 3.10 -0.24 -7.72
C ILE A 74 3.45 -0.26 -6.26
N VAL A 75 3.76 0.90 -5.71
CA VAL A 75 3.96 1.09 -4.29
C VAL A 75 2.76 1.84 -3.75
N ILE A 76 2.14 1.28 -2.71
CA ILE A 76 1.03 1.88 -1.98
C ILE A 76 1.52 2.11 -0.55
N LEU A 77 1.59 3.37 -0.14
CA LEU A 77 1.88 3.73 1.24
C LEU A 77 0.55 4.04 1.93
N VAL A 78 0.26 3.28 2.98
CA VAL A 78 -0.88 3.49 3.87
C VAL A 78 -0.36 4.19 5.11
N HIS A 79 -1.07 5.21 5.57
CA HIS A 79 -0.87 5.78 6.89
C HIS A 79 -2.09 5.54 7.76
N THR A 80 -1.86 5.30 9.05
CA THR A 80 -2.92 5.15 10.04
C THR A 80 -2.58 6.01 11.25
N THR A 81 -3.41 7.02 11.54
CA THR A 81 -3.30 7.75 12.79
C THR A 81 -3.74 6.87 13.94
N LEU A 82 -2.86 6.67 14.92
CA LEU A 82 -3.08 5.84 16.09
C LEU A 82 -3.49 6.71 17.29
N ASN A 83 -4.58 6.33 17.94
CA ASN A 83 -5.04 6.97 19.17
C ASN A 83 -5.41 5.91 20.21
N HIS A 84 -4.40 5.43 20.93
CA HIS A 84 -4.53 4.44 21.99
C HIS A 84 -4.15 5.02 23.36
N TYR A 85 -4.62 4.41 24.45
CA TYR A 85 -4.32 4.89 25.81
C TYR A 85 -2.82 4.85 26.14
N ASP A 86 -2.11 3.84 25.64
CA ASP A 86 -0.69 3.60 25.94
C ASP A 86 0.28 4.17 24.88
N TYR A 87 -0.20 4.50 23.69
CA TYR A 87 0.60 5.03 22.59
C TYR A 87 -0.23 5.84 21.61
N GLY A 88 0.41 6.78 20.91
CA GLY A 88 -0.20 7.53 19.83
C GLY A 88 0.83 8.02 18.83
N GLY A 89 0.36 8.38 17.64
CA GLY A 89 1.22 8.85 16.55
C GLY A 89 0.74 8.36 15.19
N GLU A 90 1.68 8.17 14.27
CA GLU A 90 1.39 7.78 12.89
C GLU A 90 2.03 6.43 12.57
N TYR A 91 1.23 5.50 12.08
CA TYR A 91 1.70 4.23 11.52
C TYR A 91 1.83 4.33 10.01
N TYR A 92 2.84 3.69 9.42
CA TYR A 92 3.05 3.64 7.99
C TYR A 92 3.34 2.22 7.54
N ASP A 93 2.61 1.78 6.51
CA ASP A 93 2.83 0.50 5.84
C ASP A 93 2.98 0.71 4.33
N GLY A 94 4.16 0.37 3.80
CA GLY A 94 4.48 0.41 2.38
C GLY A 94 4.37 -0.96 1.74
N TYR A 95 3.41 -1.13 0.84
CA TYR A 95 3.15 -2.36 0.10
C TYR A 95 3.60 -2.22 -1.35
N ILE A 96 4.23 -3.26 -1.88
CA ILE A 96 4.74 -3.29 -3.25
C ILE A 96 4.03 -4.40 -4.03
N TYR A 97 3.44 -4.06 -5.17
CA TYR A 97 2.68 -4.97 -6.02
C TYR A 97 3.26 -5.03 -7.43
N LYS A 98 3.36 -6.24 -7.95
CA LYS A 98 3.61 -6.48 -9.38
C LYS A 98 2.28 -6.68 -10.10
N LEU A 99 1.96 -5.80 -11.05
CA LEU A 99 0.82 -6.02 -11.93
C LEU A 99 1.20 -7.01 -13.03
N THR A 100 0.38 -8.03 -13.21
CA THR A 100 0.54 -9.04 -14.27
C THR A 100 -0.79 -9.29 -14.97
N GLY A 101 -0.73 -9.98 -16.11
CA GLY A 101 -1.91 -10.30 -16.92
C GLY A 101 -2.18 -9.30 -18.03
N ASN A 102 -3.39 -9.33 -18.57
CA ASN A 102 -3.85 -8.50 -19.67
C ASN A 102 -5.34 -8.18 -19.51
N ALA A 103 -5.64 -6.88 -19.33
CA ALA A 103 -7.01 -6.38 -19.19
C ALA A 103 -7.93 -6.83 -20.35
N LYS A 104 -7.43 -6.81 -21.59
CA LYS A 104 -8.21 -7.22 -22.77
C LYS A 104 -8.64 -8.69 -22.72
N LYS A 105 -7.85 -9.53 -22.05
CA LYS A 105 -8.16 -10.95 -21.80
C LYS A 105 -9.02 -11.18 -20.55
N GLY A 106 -9.49 -10.11 -19.90
CA GLY A 106 -10.28 -10.20 -18.68
C GLY A 106 -9.51 -10.66 -17.44
N ALA A 107 -8.18 -10.59 -17.44
CA ALA A 107 -7.36 -11.12 -16.33
C ALA A 107 -6.21 -10.18 -16.00
N VAL A 108 -6.32 -9.46 -14.88
CA VAL A 108 -5.27 -8.62 -14.30
C VAL A 108 -5.10 -8.99 -12.83
N PHE A 109 -3.86 -9.12 -12.39
CA PHE A 109 -3.54 -9.49 -11.01
C PHE A 109 -2.54 -8.52 -10.42
N ALA A 110 -2.78 -8.08 -9.18
CA ALA A 110 -1.79 -7.38 -8.36
C ALA A 110 -1.20 -8.37 -7.36
N GLY A 111 0.02 -8.83 -7.63
CA GLY A 111 0.74 -9.76 -6.75
C GLY A 111 1.59 -9.02 -5.74
N LEU A 112 1.26 -9.12 -4.45
CA LEU A 112 2.08 -8.57 -3.35
C LEU A 112 3.49 -9.15 -3.39
N GLN A 113 4.48 -8.28 -3.44
CA GLN A 113 5.90 -8.61 -3.35
C GLN A 113 6.32 -8.52 -1.88
N SER A 114 6.03 -9.55 -1.09
CA SER A 114 6.24 -9.54 0.38
C SER A 114 7.69 -9.22 0.77
N ASP A 115 8.67 -9.84 0.12
CA ASP A 115 10.10 -9.60 0.42
C ASP A 115 10.52 -8.16 0.12
N ALA A 116 10.00 -7.58 -0.98
CA ALA A 116 10.26 -6.19 -1.33
C ALA A 116 9.52 -5.20 -0.41
N SER A 117 8.36 -5.60 0.13
CA SER A 117 7.54 -4.78 1.04
C SER A 117 8.04 -4.81 2.49
N ALA A 118 8.70 -5.90 2.90
CA ALA A 118 9.10 -6.15 4.29
C ALA A 118 9.84 -4.98 4.99
N PRO A 119 10.74 -4.20 4.34
CA PRO A 119 11.39 -3.06 4.99
C PRO A 119 10.48 -1.86 5.25
N PHE A 120 9.33 -1.79 4.57
CA PHE A 120 8.45 -0.62 4.54
C PHE A 120 7.17 -0.82 5.33
N VAL A 121 6.91 -2.03 5.82
CA VAL A 121 5.81 -2.33 6.74
C VAL A 121 6.23 -2.11 8.18
N ASP A 122 5.24 -2.00 9.05
CA ASP A 122 5.37 -1.87 10.50
C ASP A 122 6.20 -0.66 10.98
N GLN A 123 6.11 0.47 10.28
CA GLN A 123 6.82 1.69 10.63
C GLN A 123 5.98 2.59 11.55
N CYS A 124 6.42 2.83 12.78
CA CYS A 124 5.68 3.65 13.76
C CYS A 124 6.46 4.94 14.06
N GLU A 125 5.86 6.09 13.77
CA GLU A 125 6.25 7.39 14.34
C GLU A 125 5.40 7.66 15.57
N CYS A 126 5.82 7.11 16.72
CA CYS A 126 4.92 6.93 17.85
C CYS A 126 5.58 7.35 19.16
N GLY A 127 4.79 7.98 20.02
CA GLY A 127 5.15 8.25 21.41
C GLY A 127 4.40 7.29 22.33
N PHE A 128 5.10 6.79 23.36
CA PHE A 128 4.57 5.82 24.30
C PHE A 128 4.46 6.42 25.70
N ARG A 129 3.51 5.93 26.48
CA ARG A 129 3.18 6.48 27.81
C ARG A 129 4.33 6.42 28.82
N ASP A 130 5.22 5.44 28.68
CA ASP A 130 6.42 5.28 29.51
C ASP A 130 7.57 6.24 29.09
N GLY A 131 7.35 7.09 28.08
CA GLY A 131 8.28 8.11 27.63
C GLY A 131 9.23 7.68 26.52
N HIS A 132 9.18 6.44 26.03
CA HIS A 132 9.93 6.08 24.83
C HIS A 132 9.22 6.54 23.55
N SER A 133 9.97 6.63 22.46
CA SER A 133 9.44 6.95 21.14
C SER A 133 10.09 6.10 20.07
N THR A 134 9.34 5.81 19.02
CA THR A 134 9.83 5.19 17.79
C THR A 134 9.75 6.20 16.65
N HIS A 135 10.65 6.05 15.67
CA HIS A 135 10.64 6.89 14.48
C HIS A 135 10.52 6.04 13.22
N ALA A 136 9.52 6.34 12.39
CA ALA A 136 9.34 5.68 11.12
C ALA A 136 10.42 6.13 10.11
N GLN A 137 11.06 5.19 9.42
CA GLN A 137 12.12 5.51 8.45
C GLN A 137 11.56 5.90 7.08
N TYR A 138 10.37 5.38 6.75
CA TYR A 138 9.79 5.45 5.41
C TYR A 138 8.37 6.01 5.47
N LYS A 139 8.26 7.34 5.60
CA LYS A 139 6.98 8.06 5.77
C LYS A 139 6.40 8.61 4.46
N ASP A 140 7.15 8.54 3.37
CA ASP A 140 6.78 9.18 2.12
C ASP A 140 7.37 8.47 0.88
N ALA A 141 6.91 8.87 -0.31
CA ALA A 141 7.41 8.31 -1.56
C ALA A 141 8.91 8.52 -1.77
N VAL A 142 9.48 9.63 -1.25
CA VAL A 142 10.88 10.00 -1.49
C VAL A 142 11.82 9.05 -0.74
N SER A 143 11.53 8.82 0.54
CA SER A 143 12.27 7.90 1.42
C SER A 143 12.20 6.46 0.91
N ILE A 144 11.03 5.98 0.49
CA ILE A 144 10.86 4.65 -0.09
C ILE A 144 11.62 4.51 -1.42
N ARG A 145 11.48 5.47 -2.34
CA ARG A 145 12.23 5.46 -3.61
C ARG A 145 13.74 5.41 -3.40
N LYS A 146 14.23 6.17 -2.43
CA LYS A 146 15.66 6.20 -2.08
C LYS A 146 16.13 4.87 -1.51
N ALA A 147 15.31 4.18 -0.73
CA ALA A 147 15.61 2.85 -0.22
C ALA A 147 15.62 1.80 -1.34
N LEU A 148 14.58 1.77 -2.16
CA LEU A 148 14.46 0.87 -3.31
C LEU A 148 15.63 1.02 -4.28
N ALA A 149 16.06 2.25 -4.58
CA ALA A 149 17.19 2.49 -5.47
C ALA A 149 18.54 1.96 -4.92
N LYS A 150 18.67 1.80 -3.59
CA LYS A 150 19.84 1.19 -2.97
C LYS A 150 19.78 -0.34 -3.01
N ILE A 151 18.59 -0.91 -2.81
CA ILE A 151 18.35 -2.36 -2.78
C ILE A 151 18.41 -2.93 -4.20
N TYR A 152 17.81 -2.21 -5.16
CA TYR A 152 17.68 -2.59 -6.56
C TYR A 152 18.36 -1.57 -7.46
N PRO A 153 19.71 -1.49 -7.45
CA PRO A 153 20.42 -0.56 -8.29
C PRO A 153 20.20 -0.91 -9.76
N VAL A 154 19.72 0.07 -10.54
CA VAL A 154 19.63 -0.07 -11.98
C VAL A 154 21.05 -0.11 -12.54
N THR A 155 21.54 -1.30 -12.88
CA THR A 155 22.85 -1.42 -13.53
C THR A 155 22.71 -0.87 -14.95
N PRO A 156 23.43 0.21 -15.32
CA PRO A 156 23.39 0.67 -16.70
C PRO A 156 23.99 -0.42 -17.58
N LYS A 157 23.22 -0.94 -18.55
CA LYS A 157 23.77 -1.82 -19.58
C LYS A 157 24.85 -1.04 -20.31
N LEU A 158 26.11 -1.51 -20.23
CA LEU A 158 27.17 -1.06 -21.12
C LEU A 158 26.66 -1.24 -22.56
N LYS A 159 26.59 -0.13 -23.29
CA LYS A 159 26.28 -0.11 -24.72
C LYS A 159 27.42 -0.73 -25.52
#